data_AF-A0A6P7GW72-F1
#
_entry.id   AF-A0A6P7GW72-F1
#
_cell.length_a   1.000
_cell.length_b   1.000
_cell.length_c   1.000
_cell.angle_alpha   90.00
_cell.angle_beta   90.00
_cell.angle_gamma   90.00
#
_symmetry.space_group_name_H-M   'P 1'
#
loop_
_entity.id
_entity.type
_entity.pdbx_description
1 polymer ?
#
loop_
_entity_poly.entity_id
_entity_poly.type
_entity_poly.pdbx_seq_one_letter_code
_entity_poly.pdbx_strand_id
1 'polypeptide(L)' 'MQKIQQTANVFELRSRGIPGVVGAIDGCHIPIKQPVRNANDFYNRKGFHSIILQGVCD' A
#
# COMPACT_ATOMS: atom_id res chain seq x y z
N MET A 1 -20.55 -1.35 -13.02
CA MET A 1 -21.22 -1.78 -11.77
C MET A 1 -20.99 -3.25 -11.43
N GLN A 2 -21.11 -4.20 -12.37
CA GLN A 2 -20.93 -5.63 -12.07
C GLN A 2 -19.53 -6.00 -11.52
N LYS A 3 -18.43 -5.47 -12.12
CA LYS A 3 -17.06 -5.78 -11.68
C LYS A 3 -16.76 -5.35 -10.23
N ILE A 4 -17.17 -4.14 -9.86
CA ILE A 4 -16.98 -3.61 -8.49
C ILE A 4 -17.69 -4.50 -7.46
N GLN A 5 -18.91 -4.93 -7.76
CA GLN A 5 -19.65 -5.82 -6.86
C GLN A 5 -18.98 -7.19 -6.73
N GLN A 6 -18.44 -7.72 -7.84
CA GLN A 6 -17.70 -8.99 -7.81
C GLN A 6 -16.45 -8.89 -6.95
N THR A 7 -15.63 -7.85 -7.14
CA THR A 7 -14.45 -7.59 -6.29
C THR A 7 -14.84 -7.44 -4.82
N ALA A 8 -15.89 -6.64 -4.53
CA ALA A 8 -16.40 -6.46 -3.18
C ALA A 8 -16.77 -7.80 -2.51
N ASN A 9 -17.49 -8.66 -3.22
CA ASN A 9 -17.88 -9.97 -2.70
C ASN A 9 -16.65 -10.88 -2.45
N VAL A 10 -15.65 -10.86 -3.34
CA VAL A 10 -14.42 -11.65 -3.17
C VAL A 10 -13.63 -11.19 -1.94
N PHE A 11 -13.45 -9.88 -1.77
CA PHE A 11 -12.77 -9.36 -0.60
C PHE A 11 -13.57 -9.63 0.66
N GLU A 12 -14.88 -9.45 0.68
CA GLU A 12 -15.71 -9.76 1.85
C GLU A 12 -15.57 -11.22 2.28
N LEU A 13 -15.59 -12.16 1.33
CA LEU A 13 -15.35 -13.59 1.58
C LEU A 13 -13.94 -13.88 2.11
N ARG A 14 -12.91 -13.16 1.64
CA ARG A 14 -11.50 -13.46 1.93
C ARG A 14 -10.90 -12.66 3.08
N SER A 15 -11.49 -11.53 3.46
CA SER A 15 -10.98 -10.60 4.48
C SER A 15 -11.67 -10.75 5.84
N ARG A 16 -12.37 -11.88 6.07
CA ARG A 16 -13.20 -12.13 7.27
C ARG A 16 -14.39 -11.19 7.38
N GLY A 17 -14.99 -10.83 6.25
CA GLY A 17 -16.25 -10.10 6.21
C GLY A 17 -16.12 -8.59 6.31
N ILE A 18 -15.03 -7.98 5.80
CA ILE A 18 -14.97 -6.52 5.66
C ILE A 18 -15.83 -6.14 4.44
N PRO A 19 -17.00 -5.50 4.62
CA PRO A 19 -17.93 -5.25 3.52
C PRO A 19 -17.46 -4.06 2.68
N GLY A 20 -17.77 -4.10 1.37
CA GLY A 20 -17.56 -2.96 0.47
C GLY A 20 -16.10 -2.71 0.04
N VAL A 21 -15.19 -3.66 0.29
CA VAL A 21 -13.78 -3.54 -0.11
C VAL A 21 -13.62 -3.77 -1.62
N VAL A 22 -13.26 -2.74 -2.35
CA VAL A 22 -13.14 -2.79 -3.83
C VAL A 22 -11.70 -3.00 -4.32
N GLY A 23 -10.77 -3.24 -3.41
CA GLY A 23 -9.35 -3.39 -3.71
C GLY A 23 -8.50 -3.31 -2.44
N ALA A 24 -7.21 -3.56 -2.60
CA ALA A 24 -6.21 -3.45 -1.54
C ALA A 24 -5.03 -2.59 -2.00
N ILE A 25 -4.45 -1.85 -1.07
CA ILE A 25 -3.21 -1.08 -1.27
C ILE A 25 -2.22 -1.54 -0.23
N ASP A 26 -1.01 -1.85 -0.65
CA ASP A 26 0.12 -2.12 0.25
C ASP A 26 1.34 -1.33 -0.22
N GLY A 27 2.31 -1.16 0.68
CA GLY A 27 3.55 -0.48 0.35
C GLY A 27 4.77 -1.01 1.10
N CYS A 28 5.92 -0.94 0.45
CA CYS A 28 7.19 -1.31 1.04
C CYS A 28 8.23 -0.19 0.91
N HIS A 29 9.23 -0.23 1.78
CA HIS A 29 10.33 0.73 1.75
C HIS A 29 11.45 0.22 0.85
N ILE A 30 11.78 0.97 -0.19
CA ILE A 30 12.94 0.74 -1.03
C ILE A 30 14.11 1.60 -0.53
N PRO A 31 15.23 1.00 -0.07
CA PRO A 31 16.37 1.76 0.41
C PRO A 31 16.94 2.69 -0.66
N ILE A 32 17.31 3.90 -0.25
CA ILE A 32 18.01 4.88 -1.08
C ILE A 32 19.22 5.45 -0.35
N LYS A 33 20.13 6.07 -1.10
CA LYS A 33 21.15 6.96 -0.49
C LYS A 33 20.45 8.15 0.14
N GLN A 34 21.03 8.68 1.22
CA GLN A 34 20.55 9.91 1.83
C GLN A 34 20.46 11.03 0.78
N PRO A 35 19.28 11.65 0.58
CA PRO A 35 19.14 12.72 -0.39
C PRO A 35 19.82 14.00 0.14
N VAL A 36 20.36 14.80 -0.79
CA VAL A 36 21.10 16.05 -0.48
C VAL A 36 20.19 17.10 0.14
N ARG A 37 18.92 17.13 -0.28
CA ARG A 37 17.87 17.99 0.27
C ARG A 37 16.86 17.12 0.99
N ASN A 38 16.30 17.63 2.08
CA ASN A 38 15.16 17.00 2.76
C ASN A 38 15.43 15.58 3.27
N ALA A 39 16.67 15.27 3.70
CA ALA A 39 17.07 13.94 4.18
C ALA A 39 16.09 13.33 5.20
N ASN A 40 15.65 14.13 6.17
CA ASN A 40 14.73 13.69 7.21
C ASN A 40 13.38 13.21 6.67
N ASP A 41 12.92 13.73 5.52
CA ASP A 41 11.63 13.35 4.91
C ASP A 41 11.69 11.91 4.34
N PHE A 42 12.89 11.42 4.05
CA PHE A 42 13.13 10.07 3.56
C PHE A 42 13.62 9.13 4.66
N TYR A 43 13.87 9.62 5.87
CA TYR A 43 14.34 8.80 6.98
C TYR A 43 13.15 8.09 7.63
N ASN A 44 13.13 6.76 7.53
CA ASN A 44 11.98 5.96 7.96
C ASN A 44 12.17 5.42 9.40
N ARG A 45 11.08 4.88 9.99
CA ARG A 45 11.08 4.29 11.35
C ARG A 45 12.04 3.10 11.53
N LYS A 46 12.47 2.44 10.45
CA LYS A 46 13.45 1.35 10.45
C LYS A 46 14.91 1.84 10.44
N GLY A 47 15.14 3.15 10.48
CA GLY A 47 16.48 3.73 10.69
C GLY A 47 17.32 3.88 9.42
N PHE A 48 16.70 3.96 8.23
CA PHE A 48 17.40 4.21 6.97
C PHE A 48 16.61 5.14 6.05
N HIS A 49 17.27 5.70 5.03
CA HIS A 49 16.62 6.51 4.02
C HIS A 49 15.92 5.61 2.98
N SER A 50 14.65 5.86 2.69
CA SER A 50 13.89 5.07 1.71
C SER A 50 12.80 5.87 1.02
N ILE A 51 12.33 5.32 -0.10
CA ILE A 51 11.07 5.72 -0.74
C ILE A 51 10.03 4.62 -0.57
N ILE A 52 8.75 4.99 -0.62
CA ILE A 52 7.64 4.04 -0.54
C ILE A 52 7.30 3.58 -1.96
N LEU A 53 7.43 2.29 -2.23
CA LEU A 53 6.81 1.64 -3.39
C LEU A 53 5.41 1.20 -2.97
N GLN A 54 4.38 1.67 -3.67
CA GLN A 54 2.99 1.27 -3.43
C GLN A 54 2.46 0.41 -4.57
N GLY A 55 1.78 -0.68 -4.22
CA GLY A 55 1.06 -1.55 -5.15
C GLY A 55 -0.42 -1.56 -4.83
N VAL A 56 -1.24 -1.67 -5.88
CA VAL A 56 -2.71 -1.75 -5.77
C VAL A 56 -3.22 -3.02 -6.46
N CYS A 57 -4.26 -3.62 -5.91
CA CYS A 57 -4.94 -4.80 -6.46
C CYS A 57 -6.47 -4.62 -6.42
N ASP A 58 -7.17 -5.07 -7.45
CA ASP A 58 -8.65 -5.13 -7.58
C ASP A 58 -9.17 -6.53 -7.91
#